data_AF-A0A940AG41-F1
#
_entry.id   AF-A0A940AG41-F1
#
_cell.length_a   1.000
_cell.length_b   1.000
_cell.length_c   1.000
_cell.angle_alpha   90.00
_cell.angle_beta   90.00
_cell.angle_gamma   90.00
#
_symmetry.space_group_name_H-M   'P 1'
#
loop_
_entity.id
_entity.type
_entity.pdbx_description
1 polymer ?
#
loop_
_entity_poly.entity_id
_entity_poly.type
_entity_poly.pdbx_seq_one_letter_code
_entity_poly.pdbx_strand_id
1 'polypeptide(L)'
;MGKSEKKKKNRNGLSFAKAFIKGDIFTKLSAPIFGLGCFVRGQIARGVMLLGFEALFIWYMINYGIYWVSMLPSLGLEGPAKEYDSFYDQYVTVYHDNSFKILLYGVLTLFLILAVVYTLMTSVKMSYTAEMKKKNGQKVDKFKDDLKSLVDEKFYKTLLSLPCLGIFLFSFLPIVFMILVAFTNYDGAHDGYITGLFHWVGFDNFKTLFSSNGGTGSYFKIFMSILGWTIVWAILATFTNYILGILVAMMINKKGIRFKKLWRTILVMTIAIPQFISLMYVSKMFDKTGIINGLLMTNGFTKSQTVYYVDVDTHTGISVSPEKGKKLELTAESLTSVLNGETPNLAAKENEKLKAKYTLKENKTLDSYLKGNELEAFVKEYGLKDGGVLISEKVYRPLTQAPIDFWGTPLYARILVVVINIWIGIPYMMLIATGILMNIPADLYESARIDGANPFQQFRYITMPYMLFVTAPYLLTSFTGNMNNFGVIYFLTGGGPGNSKATAVGGGVGHTDLLITWLFKLTQGTEASYYMASVIGIVIFVIVSTITLIVYNGLGSNKNEGDFA
;
A
#
# COMPACT_ATOMS: atom_id res chain seq x y z
N MET A 1 13.48 52.52 8.03
CA MET A 1 14.35 51.32 8.13
C MET A 1 15.48 51.58 9.11
N GLY A 2 15.33 51.09 10.35
CA GLY A 2 16.24 51.39 11.45
C GLY A 2 17.56 50.61 11.39
N LYS A 3 18.62 51.14 12.00
CA LYS A 3 19.94 50.48 12.14
C LYS A 3 19.86 49.05 12.74
N SER A 4 18.76 48.69 13.41
CA SER A 4 18.53 47.33 13.94
C SER A 4 18.17 46.30 12.86
N GLU A 5 17.46 46.68 11.79
CA GLU A 5 17.12 45.78 10.67
C GLU A 5 18.35 45.47 9.81
N LYS A 6 19.22 46.47 9.56
CA LYS A 6 20.51 46.24 8.89
C LYS A 6 21.44 45.31 9.71
N LYS A 7 21.40 45.37 11.04
CA LYS A 7 22.15 44.43 11.92
C LYS A 7 21.54 43.02 11.95
N LYS A 8 20.21 42.89 11.87
CA LYS A 8 19.52 41.59 11.79
C LYS A 8 19.79 40.88 10.45
N LYS A 9 19.80 41.63 9.33
CA LYS A 9 20.06 41.10 7.98
C LYS A 9 21.50 40.56 7.82
N ASN A 10 22.46 41.07 8.58
CA ASN A 10 23.87 40.65 8.50
C ASN A 10 24.22 39.44 9.41
N ARG A 11 23.34 39.03 10.33
CA ARG A 11 23.56 37.88 11.24
C ARG A 11 23.18 36.52 10.62
N ASN A 12 22.25 36.49 9.67
CA ASN A 12 21.82 35.24 9.00
C ASN A 12 22.70 34.83 7.81
N GLY A 13 23.75 35.59 7.48
CA GLY A 13 24.58 35.40 6.28
C GLY A 13 26.05 35.04 6.53
N LEU A 14 26.43 34.58 7.73
CA LEU A 14 27.81 34.16 7.98
C LEU A 14 28.09 32.79 7.34
N SER A 15 28.65 32.82 6.13
CA SER A 15 29.13 31.63 5.44
C SER A 15 30.36 31.04 6.13
N PHE A 16 30.49 29.70 6.12
CA PHE A 16 31.63 28.97 6.64
C PHE A 16 32.95 29.52 6.07
N ALA A 17 33.01 29.70 4.74
CA ALA A 17 34.21 30.20 4.06
C ALA A 17 34.64 31.58 4.59
N LYS A 18 33.67 32.47 4.85
CA LYS A 18 33.96 33.82 5.38
C LYS A 18 34.48 33.75 6.81
N ALA A 19 33.92 32.89 7.65
CA ALA A 19 34.37 32.67 9.03
C ALA A 19 35.78 32.04 9.06
N PHE A 20 36.06 31.08 8.20
CA PHE A 20 37.35 30.39 8.13
C PHE A 20 38.47 31.28 7.58
N ILE A 21 38.21 32.04 6.51
CA ILE A 21 39.24 32.92 5.89
C ILE A 21 39.58 34.10 6.80
N LYS A 22 38.58 34.74 7.41
CA LYS A 22 38.75 35.96 8.20
C LYS A 22 39.04 35.72 9.68
N GLY A 23 38.89 34.48 10.15
CA GLY A 23 39.14 34.11 11.54
C GLY A 23 40.62 34.00 11.86
N ASP A 24 40.94 34.13 13.14
CA ASP A 24 42.30 33.91 13.64
C ASP A 24 42.72 32.42 13.57
N ILE A 25 43.95 32.12 14.00
CA ILE A 25 44.49 30.76 13.98
C ILE A 25 43.62 29.78 14.78
N PHE A 26 43.01 30.20 15.89
CA PHE A 26 42.16 29.35 16.71
C PHE A 26 40.78 29.11 16.07
N THR A 27 40.26 30.06 15.29
CA THR A 27 39.07 29.82 14.45
C THR A 27 39.36 28.83 13.33
N LYS A 28 40.53 28.92 12.68
CA LYS A 28 40.94 27.95 11.65
C LYS A 28 41.16 26.56 12.24
N LEU A 29 41.83 26.47 13.39
CA LEU A 29 42.04 25.22 14.12
C LEU A 29 40.74 24.64 14.71
N SER A 30 39.64 25.41 14.74
CA SER A 30 38.32 24.86 15.09
C SER A 30 37.74 23.96 14.00
N ALA A 31 38.32 23.93 12.80
CA ALA A 31 37.92 23.01 11.74
C ALA A 31 38.40 21.57 11.98
N PRO A 32 39.69 21.30 12.28
CA PRO A 32 40.16 19.96 12.63
C PRO A 32 40.02 19.59 14.10
N ILE A 33 39.68 20.55 14.98
CA ILE A 33 39.49 20.33 16.42
C ILE A 33 38.27 21.15 16.88
N PHE A 34 37.08 20.55 16.86
CA PHE A 34 35.81 21.30 16.87
C PHE A 34 35.62 22.19 18.11
N GLY A 35 36.13 21.80 19.27
CA GLY A 35 35.95 22.58 20.49
C GLY A 35 37.02 23.63 20.78
N LEU A 36 38.14 23.62 20.05
CA LEU A 36 39.35 24.39 20.42
C LEU A 36 39.11 25.90 20.46
N GLY A 37 38.48 26.46 19.43
CA GLY A 37 38.27 27.90 19.38
C GLY A 37 37.23 28.40 20.38
N CYS A 38 36.23 27.59 20.73
CA CYS A 38 35.30 27.87 21.82
C CYS A 38 36.01 27.81 23.18
N PHE A 39 36.88 26.83 23.37
CA PHE A 39 37.66 26.66 24.61
C PHE A 39 38.57 27.86 24.89
N VAL A 40 39.37 28.28 23.90
CA VAL A 40 40.29 29.43 24.00
C VAL A 40 39.55 30.76 24.25
N ARG A 41 38.28 30.85 23.85
CA ARG A 41 37.44 32.06 23.99
C ARG A 41 36.58 32.05 25.26
N GLY A 42 36.80 31.09 26.17
CA GLY A 42 36.12 31.03 27.47
C GLY A 42 34.77 30.31 27.45
N GLN A 43 34.40 29.63 26.36
CA GLN A 43 33.19 28.80 26.23
C GLN A 43 33.50 27.33 26.56
N ILE A 44 34.02 27.08 27.77
CA ILE A 44 34.60 25.80 28.18
C ILE A 44 33.64 24.62 27.97
N ALA A 45 32.41 24.70 28.49
CA ALA A 45 31.43 23.62 28.37
C ALA A 45 31.11 23.25 26.92
N ARG A 46 30.99 24.25 26.03
CA ARG A 46 30.77 24.00 24.58
C ARG A 46 32.00 23.35 23.94
N GLY A 47 33.19 23.83 24.30
CA GLY A 47 34.45 23.27 23.82
C GLY A 47 34.57 21.79 24.19
N VAL A 48 34.29 21.43 25.44
CA VAL A 48 34.32 20.03 25.91
C VAL A 48 33.28 19.17 25.21
N MET A 49 32.05 19.64 25.03
CA MET A 49 31.01 18.88 24.31
C MET A 49 31.38 18.61 22.85
N LEU A 50 31.91 19.62 22.14
CA LEU A 50 32.32 19.48 20.74
C LEU A 50 33.54 18.55 20.60
N LEU A 51 34.51 18.64 21.50
CA LEU A 51 35.65 17.72 21.54
C LEU A 51 35.23 16.29 21.88
N GLY A 52 34.32 16.11 22.84
CA GLY A 52 33.80 14.79 23.20
C GLY A 52 33.03 14.14 22.04
N PHE A 53 32.22 14.91 21.32
CA PHE A 53 31.54 14.45 20.12
C PHE A 53 32.53 14.05 19.00
N GLU A 54 33.55 14.87 18.75
CA GLU A 54 34.61 14.57 17.80
C GLU A 54 35.41 13.31 18.17
N ALA A 55 35.81 13.17 19.44
CA ALA A 55 36.52 12.00 19.93
C ALA A 55 35.68 10.72 19.81
N LEU A 56 34.39 10.77 20.17
CA LEU A 56 33.46 9.65 20.01
C LEU A 56 33.30 9.25 18.54
N PHE A 57 33.19 10.22 17.65
CA PHE A 57 33.10 9.96 16.22
C PHE A 57 34.39 9.34 15.66
N ILE A 58 35.56 9.85 16.05
CA ILE A 58 36.86 9.27 15.64
C ILE A 58 36.97 7.83 16.15
N TRP A 59 36.64 7.58 17.41
CA TRP A 59 36.60 6.24 17.98
C TRP A 59 35.67 5.32 17.19
N TYR A 60 34.46 5.78 16.87
CA TYR A 60 33.51 5.02 16.06
C TYR A 60 34.04 4.74 14.65
N MET A 61 34.65 5.73 13.99
CA MET A 61 35.21 5.57 12.64
C MET A 61 36.33 4.53 12.62
N ILE A 62 37.24 4.57 13.59
CA ILE A 62 38.36 3.62 13.70
C ILE A 62 37.86 2.20 13.94
N ASN A 63 36.89 2.01 14.84
CA ASN A 63 36.43 0.67 15.21
C ASN A 63 35.40 0.08 14.24
N TYR A 64 34.59 0.91 13.59
CA TYR A 64 33.43 0.44 12.80
C TYR A 64 33.23 1.23 11.51
N GLY A 65 33.27 2.56 11.55
CA GLY A 65 32.81 3.40 10.44
C GLY A 65 33.63 3.25 9.16
N ILE A 66 34.96 3.16 9.26
CA ILE A 66 35.85 2.96 8.10
C ILE A 66 35.50 1.65 7.39
N TYR A 67 35.32 0.58 8.16
CA TYR A 67 34.95 -0.74 7.63
C TYR A 67 33.65 -0.67 6.82
N TRP A 68 32.57 -0.16 7.43
CA TRP A 68 31.26 -0.08 6.78
C TRP A 68 31.30 0.74 5.48
N VAL A 69 31.96 1.90 5.49
CA VAL A 69 32.07 2.75 4.30
C VAL A 69 32.96 2.11 3.22
N SER A 70 34.06 1.47 3.62
CA SER A 70 34.98 0.82 2.67
C SER A 70 34.36 -0.38 1.94
N MET A 71 33.42 -1.08 2.60
CA MET A 71 32.74 -2.26 2.04
C MET A 71 31.49 -1.92 1.23
N LEU A 72 30.99 -0.68 1.24
CA LEU A 72 29.82 -0.27 0.46
C LEU A 72 29.92 -0.60 -1.05
N PRO A 73 31.07 -0.40 -1.73
CA PRO A 73 31.18 -0.69 -3.16
C PRO A 73 31.11 -2.18 -3.50
N SER A 74 31.56 -3.08 -2.62
CA SER A 74 31.55 -4.53 -2.86
C SER A 74 30.32 -5.22 -2.29
N LEU A 75 29.71 -4.64 -1.25
CA LEU A 75 28.67 -5.25 -0.41
C LEU A 75 29.14 -6.55 0.26
N GLY A 76 30.42 -6.63 0.57
CA GLY A 76 31.08 -7.80 1.14
C GLY A 76 31.99 -8.49 0.13
N LEU A 77 32.96 -9.23 0.64
CA LEU A 77 33.93 -9.99 -0.15
C LEU A 77 33.74 -11.50 0.03
N GLU A 78 33.47 -11.93 1.27
CA GLU A 78 33.30 -13.34 1.62
C GLU A 78 31.94 -13.56 2.28
N GLY A 79 31.14 -14.46 1.71
CA GLY A 79 29.86 -14.84 2.28
C GLY A 79 29.99 -15.93 3.34
N PRO A 80 28.87 -16.37 3.93
CA PRO A 80 28.85 -17.51 4.84
C PRO A 80 29.39 -18.77 4.16
N ALA A 81 30.35 -19.44 4.80
CA ALA A 81 30.96 -20.67 4.30
C ALA A 81 30.79 -21.80 5.31
N LYS A 82 30.68 -23.04 4.81
CA LYS A 82 30.75 -24.23 5.67
C LYS A 82 32.22 -24.63 5.82
N GLU A 83 32.77 -24.40 7.00
CA GLU A 83 34.13 -24.80 7.33
C GLU A 83 34.08 -26.05 8.22
N TYR A 84 35.03 -26.96 8.01
CA TYR A 84 35.12 -28.17 8.83
C TYR A 84 35.79 -27.83 10.17
N ASP A 85 35.05 -28.01 11.27
CA ASP A 85 35.57 -27.77 12.61
C ASP A 85 36.16 -29.07 13.18
N SER A 86 37.49 -29.09 13.31
CA SER A 86 38.23 -30.25 13.85
C SER A 86 37.91 -30.57 15.32
N PHE A 87 37.38 -29.62 16.08
CA PHE A 87 37.03 -29.83 17.49
C PHE A 87 35.66 -30.51 17.66
N TYR A 88 34.70 -30.19 16.79
CA TYR A 88 33.36 -30.77 16.84
C TYR A 88 33.12 -31.90 15.82
N ASP A 89 34.11 -32.21 14.97
CA ASP A 89 34.05 -33.20 13.90
C ASP A 89 32.81 -33.02 12.99
N GLN A 90 32.49 -31.77 12.68
CA GLN A 90 31.34 -31.42 11.83
C GLN A 90 31.61 -30.14 11.05
N TYR A 91 30.93 -30.00 9.91
CA TYR A 91 30.92 -28.74 9.17
C TYR A 91 30.08 -27.71 9.92
N VAL A 92 30.72 -26.63 10.36
CA VAL A 92 30.07 -25.48 10.98
C VAL A 92 29.95 -24.34 9.98
N THR A 93 28.83 -23.61 10.00
CA THR A 93 28.67 -22.41 9.18
C THR A 93 29.42 -21.26 9.85
N VAL A 94 30.48 -20.78 9.20
CA VAL A 94 31.22 -19.59 9.60
C VAL A 94 30.63 -18.39 8.88
N TYR A 95 30.28 -17.36 9.64
CA TYR A 95 29.66 -16.14 9.12
C TYR A 95 30.72 -15.06 8.95
N HIS A 96 30.98 -14.68 7.69
CA HIS A 96 31.87 -13.59 7.32
C HIS A 96 31.04 -12.30 7.13
N ASP A 97 31.00 -11.77 5.90
CA ASP A 97 30.33 -10.52 5.60
C ASP A 97 28.81 -10.67 5.49
N ASN A 98 28.11 -9.55 5.67
CA ASN A 98 26.67 -9.48 5.51
C ASN A 98 26.32 -8.20 4.73
N SER A 99 25.96 -8.38 3.46
CA SER A 99 25.64 -7.29 2.53
C SER A 99 24.54 -6.36 3.07
N PHE A 100 23.53 -6.91 3.76
CA PHE A 100 22.45 -6.12 4.35
C PHE A 100 22.98 -5.17 5.43
N LYS A 101 23.77 -5.70 6.37
CA LYS A 101 24.42 -4.90 7.43
C LYS A 101 25.37 -3.88 6.85
N ILE A 102 26.17 -4.26 5.85
CA ILE A 102 27.10 -3.36 5.17
C ILE A 102 26.35 -2.18 4.55
N LEU A 103 25.26 -2.45 3.82
CA LEU A 103 24.43 -1.43 3.21
C LEU A 103 23.77 -0.52 4.28
N LEU A 104 23.16 -1.11 5.30
CA LEU A 104 22.45 -0.37 6.36
C LEU A 104 23.39 0.51 7.18
N TYR A 105 24.45 -0.07 7.75
CA TYR A 105 25.39 0.65 8.58
C TYR A 105 26.27 1.59 7.77
N GLY A 106 26.63 1.24 6.53
CA GLY A 106 27.36 2.15 5.65
C GLY A 106 26.58 3.42 5.36
N VAL A 107 25.29 3.33 5.04
CA VAL A 107 24.41 4.50 4.86
C VAL A 107 24.28 5.30 6.15
N LEU A 108 24.10 4.64 7.30
CA LEU A 108 24.07 5.30 8.60
C LEU A 108 25.37 6.06 8.88
N THR A 109 26.53 5.46 8.58
CA THR A 109 27.84 6.10 8.72
C THR A 109 27.97 7.32 7.79
N LEU A 110 27.48 7.26 6.55
CA LEU A 110 27.46 8.42 5.65
C LEU A 110 26.63 9.58 6.23
N PHE A 111 25.47 9.29 6.84
CA PHE A 111 24.70 10.32 7.54
C PHE A 111 25.42 10.88 8.78
N LEU A 112 26.11 10.04 9.55
CA LEU A 112 26.96 10.50 10.66
C LEU A 112 28.09 11.40 10.16
N ILE A 113 28.73 11.06 9.04
CA ILE A 113 29.75 11.92 8.39
C ILE A 113 29.14 13.27 8.01
N LEU A 114 27.95 13.30 7.40
CA LEU A 114 27.26 14.57 7.08
C LEU A 114 26.93 15.39 8.34
N ALA A 115 26.50 14.75 9.42
CA ALA A 115 26.24 15.40 10.70
C ALA A 115 27.53 15.98 11.33
N VAL A 116 28.65 15.26 11.21
CA VAL A 116 29.98 15.72 11.66
C VAL A 116 30.46 16.89 10.81
N VAL A 117 30.31 16.84 9.49
CA VAL A 117 30.61 17.94 8.56
C VAL A 117 29.77 19.18 8.88
N TYR A 118 28.49 19.01 9.19
CA TYR A 118 27.64 20.11 9.67
C TYR A 118 28.12 20.67 11.02
N THR A 119 28.51 19.81 11.94
CA THR A 119 29.06 20.19 13.26
C THR A 119 30.38 20.94 13.12
N LEU A 120 31.26 20.52 12.22
CA LEU A 120 32.47 21.23 11.83
C LEU A 120 32.15 22.64 11.35
N MET A 121 31.24 22.76 10.38
CA MET A 121 30.86 24.05 9.81
C MET A 121 30.28 25.00 10.86
N THR A 122 29.50 24.48 11.80
CA THR A 122 28.91 25.27 12.89
C THR A 122 29.94 25.62 13.96
N SER A 123 30.85 24.73 14.31
CA SER A 123 31.97 25.00 15.22
C SER A 123 32.81 26.20 14.77
N VAL A 124 33.25 26.22 13.50
CA VAL A 124 34.05 27.34 12.97
C VAL A 124 33.28 28.66 13.02
N LYS A 125 31.99 28.64 12.66
CA LYS A 125 31.11 29.82 12.76
C LYS A 125 30.94 30.29 14.20
N MET A 126 30.81 29.36 15.16
CA MET A 126 30.70 29.66 16.58
C MET A 126 31.98 30.31 17.12
N SER A 127 33.14 29.75 16.77
CA SER A 127 34.46 30.28 17.12
C SER A 127 34.68 31.70 16.59
N TYR A 128 34.38 31.94 15.30
CA TYR A 128 34.49 33.27 14.69
C TYR A 128 33.54 34.30 15.33
N THR A 129 32.31 33.87 15.64
CA THR A 129 31.33 34.76 16.30
C THR A 129 31.80 35.16 17.70
N ALA A 130 32.37 34.22 18.46
CA ALA A 130 32.95 34.50 19.76
C ALA A 130 34.20 35.41 19.66
N GLU A 131 35.02 35.27 18.62
CA GLU A 131 36.14 36.17 18.33
C GLU A 131 35.67 37.62 18.13
N MET A 132 34.68 37.82 17.24
CA MET A 132 34.16 39.14 16.93
C MET A 132 33.48 39.79 18.14
N LYS A 133 32.82 39.01 19.00
CA LYS A 133 32.26 39.52 20.26
C LYS A 133 33.37 40.02 21.18
N LYS A 134 34.44 39.23 21.37
CA LYS A 134 35.58 39.61 22.22
C LYS A 134 36.32 40.84 21.67
N LYS A 135 36.54 40.92 20.36
CA LYS A 135 37.16 42.09 19.69
C LYS A 135 36.32 43.37 19.82
N ASN A 136 35.00 43.25 19.84
CA ASN A 136 34.08 44.38 20.01
C ASN A 136 33.81 44.73 21.49
N GLY A 137 34.56 44.15 22.44
CA GLY A 137 34.36 44.37 23.88
C GLY A 137 33.05 43.80 24.43
N GLN A 138 32.36 42.92 23.68
CA GLN A 138 31.11 42.29 24.10
C GLN A 138 31.40 41.02 24.91
N LYS A 139 30.54 40.73 25.89
CA LYS A 139 30.60 39.46 26.63
C LYS A 139 30.32 38.29 25.68
N VAL A 140 31.14 37.25 25.79
CA VAL A 140 30.96 35.99 25.05
C VAL A 140 29.88 35.18 25.76
N ASP A 141 28.91 34.66 25.00
CA ASP A 141 27.81 33.87 25.55
C ASP A 141 28.35 32.60 26.22
N LYS A 142 27.89 32.30 27.44
CA LYS A 142 28.21 31.05 28.13
C LYS A 142 27.17 29.98 27.81
N PHE A 143 27.47 28.72 28.12
CA PHE A 143 26.54 27.61 27.94
C PHE A 143 25.20 27.79 28.68
N LYS A 144 25.23 28.38 29.88
CA LYS A 144 24.00 28.75 30.61
C LYS A 144 23.12 29.74 29.84
N ASP A 145 23.74 30.68 29.11
CA ASP A 145 23.02 31.66 28.31
C ASP A 145 22.37 31.01 27.09
N ASP A 146 22.96 29.94 26.52
CA ASP A 146 22.31 29.17 25.44
C ASP A 146 21.15 28.34 25.94
N LEU A 147 21.31 27.65 27.07
CA LEU A 147 20.22 26.86 27.65
C LEU A 147 19.02 27.77 27.91
N LYS A 148 19.27 28.97 28.47
CA LYS A 148 18.24 29.98 28.63
C LYS A 148 17.65 30.41 27.28
N SER A 149 18.48 30.68 26.27
CA SER A 149 18.02 31.03 24.93
C SER A 149 17.20 29.91 24.26
N LEU A 150 17.53 28.64 24.51
CA LEU A 150 16.83 27.47 23.97
C LEU A 150 15.47 27.22 24.64
N VAL A 151 15.28 27.66 25.87
CA VAL A 151 14.00 27.57 26.59
C VAL A 151 13.10 28.78 26.32
N ASP A 152 13.69 29.93 26.00
CA ASP A 152 12.97 31.21 25.82
C ASP A 152 12.94 31.62 24.34
N GLU A 153 13.95 32.38 23.87
CA GLU A 153 14.02 32.97 22.52
C GLU A 153 13.95 31.95 21.37
N LYS A 154 14.48 30.75 21.57
CA LYS A 154 14.62 29.68 20.56
C LYS A 154 13.89 28.41 20.99
N PHE A 155 12.82 28.55 21.78
CA PHE A 155 12.01 27.42 22.23
C PHE A 155 11.57 26.50 21.09
N TYR A 156 11.21 27.06 19.93
CA TYR A 156 10.86 26.29 18.73
C TYR A 156 11.96 25.30 18.29
N LYS A 157 13.25 25.61 18.48
CA LYS A 157 14.35 24.70 18.12
C LYS A 157 14.39 23.51 19.07
N THR A 158 14.23 23.76 20.37
CA THR A 158 14.19 22.71 21.38
C THR A 158 12.99 21.80 21.15
N LEU A 159 11.81 22.41 20.97
CA LEU A 159 10.56 21.70 20.76
C LEU A 159 10.56 20.87 19.47
N LEU A 160 11.08 21.42 18.37
CA LEU A 160 11.10 20.74 17.07
C LEU A 160 12.29 19.78 16.89
N SER A 161 13.35 19.90 17.68
CA SER A 161 14.56 19.07 17.49
C SER A 161 14.29 17.57 17.58
N LEU A 162 13.52 17.13 18.59
CA LEU A 162 13.22 15.72 18.80
C LEU A 162 12.27 15.15 17.73
N PRO A 163 11.13 15.78 17.39
CA PRO A 163 10.30 15.34 16.26
C PRO A 163 11.06 15.32 14.93
N CYS A 164 11.86 16.36 14.63
CA CYS A 164 12.64 16.41 13.40
C CYS A 164 13.68 15.29 13.32
N LEU A 165 14.34 14.97 14.44
CA LEU A 165 15.28 13.85 14.52
C LEU A 165 14.56 12.51 14.32
N GLY A 166 13.38 12.34 14.91
CA GLY A 166 12.53 11.16 14.69
C GLY A 166 12.14 11.01 13.21
N ILE A 167 11.66 12.08 12.57
CA ILE A 167 11.33 12.07 11.13
C ILE A 167 12.57 11.71 10.31
N PHE A 168 13.74 12.27 10.64
CA PHE A 168 14.98 11.96 9.96
C PHE A 168 15.33 10.47 10.04
N LEU A 169 15.40 9.91 11.25
CA LEU A 169 15.79 8.51 11.47
C LEU A 169 14.78 7.50 10.92
N PHE A 170 13.49 7.74 11.11
CA PHE A 170 12.46 6.77 10.74
C PHE A 170 11.91 6.95 9.33
N SER A 171 12.19 8.08 8.66
CA SER A 171 11.72 8.32 7.29
C SER A 171 12.87 8.35 6.29
N PHE A 172 13.91 9.16 6.51
CA PHE A 172 14.94 9.36 5.48
C PHE A 172 15.90 8.17 5.37
N LEU A 173 16.31 7.58 6.49
CA LEU A 173 17.22 6.44 6.48
C LEU A 173 16.63 5.22 5.75
N PRO A 174 15.39 4.75 6.05
CA PRO A 174 14.78 3.66 5.31
C PRO A 174 14.54 3.98 3.83
N ILE A 175 14.23 5.24 3.49
CA ILE A 175 14.05 5.66 2.09
C ILE A 175 15.36 5.52 1.31
N VAL A 176 16.48 6.02 1.85
CA VAL A 176 17.78 5.88 1.17
C VAL A 176 18.17 4.40 1.05
N PHE A 177 17.95 3.61 2.10
CA PHE A 177 18.19 2.17 2.06
C PHE A 177 17.36 1.48 0.96
N MET A 178 16.05 1.73 0.90
CA MET A 178 15.14 1.23 -0.14
C MET A 178 15.62 1.65 -1.54
N ILE A 179 16.04 2.91 -1.71
CA ILE A 179 16.56 3.39 -2.99
C ILE A 179 17.79 2.59 -3.41
N LEU A 180 18.72 2.32 -2.50
CA LEU A 180 19.93 1.56 -2.82
C LEU A 180 19.62 0.09 -3.12
N VAL A 181 18.69 -0.52 -2.39
CA VAL A 181 18.23 -1.90 -2.66
C VAL A 181 17.74 -2.06 -4.11
N ALA A 182 17.12 -1.03 -4.69
CA ALA A 182 16.69 -1.04 -6.09
C ALA A 182 17.84 -1.23 -7.11
N PHE A 183 19.09 -0.98 -6.71
CA PHE A 183 20.30 -1.16 -7.54
C PHE A 183 21.08 -2.43 -7.18
N THR A 184 20.50 -3.33 -6.37
CA THR A 184 21.10 -4.60 -5.96
C THR A 184 20.26 -5.79 -6.42
N ASN A 185 20.75 -7.01 -6.27
CA ASN A 185 19.95 -8.24 -6.44
C ASN A 185 19.30 -8.73 -5.13
N TYR A 186 19.11 -7.86 -4.13
CA TYR A 186 18.57 -8.27 -2.82
C TYR A 186 17.12 -8.77 -2.91
N ASP A 187 16.90 -10.02 -2.50
CA ASP A 187 15.63 -10.73 -2.57
C ASP A 187 15.40 -11.60 -1.30
N GLY A 188 14.32 -12.35 -1.26
CA GLY A 188 13.93 -13.23 -0.16
C GLY A 188 14.89 -14.41 0.02
N ALA A 189 15.61 -14.80 -1.03
CA ALA A 189 16.67 -15.80 -0.88
C ALA A 189 17.77 -15.23 0.00
N HIS A 190 18.17 -13.96 -0.16
CA HIS A 190 19.22 -13.31 0.62
C HIS A 190 18.81 -12.86 2.04
N ASP A 191 17.53 -13.03 2.42
CA ASP A 191 16.99 -12.60 3.72
C ASP A 191 17.45 -13.51 4.90
N GLY A 192 18.08 -14.65 4.58
CA GLY A 192 18.59 -15.61 5.55
C GLY A 192 20.10 -15.54 5.77
N TYR A 193 20.56 -15.72 7.01
CA TYR A 193 22.00 -15.69 7.38
C TYR A 193 22.91 -16.66 6.60
N ILE A 194 22.35 -17.64 5.89
CA ILE A 194 23.07 -18.75 5.23
C ILE A 194 23.19 -18.54 3.71
N THR A 195 22.54 -17.52 3.14
CA THR A 195 22.15 -17.51 1.72
C THR A 195 23.05 -16.71 0.78
N GLY A 196 24.25 -16.33 1.24
CA GLY A 196 25.23 -15.64 0.42
C GLY A 196 25.10 -14.11 0.45
N LEU A 197 26.03 -13.43 -0.22
CA LEU A 197 26.07 -11.98 -0.37
C LEU A 197 25.19 -11.54 -1.53
N PHE A 198 24.59 -10.35 -1.42
CA PHE A 198 23.99 -9.66 -2.57
C PHE A 198 24.93 -8.56 -3.05
N HIS A 199 24.84 -8.21 -4.33
CA HIS A 199 25.76 -7.32 -5.03
C HIS A 199 25.02 -6.24 -5.80
N TRP A 200 25.77 -5.24 -6.27
CA TRP A 200 25.25 -4.18 -7.14
C TRP A 200 24.99 -4.73 -8.55
N VAL A 201 23.78 -4.47 -9.06
CA VAL A 201 23.38 -4.76 -10.45
C VAL A 201 23.15 -3.47 -11.27
N GLY A 202 23.33 -2.31 -10.64
CA GLY A 202 23.12 -1.02 -11.29
C GLY A 202 21.68 -0.87 -11.77
N PHE A 203 21.49 -0.55 -13.05
CA PHE A 203 20.18 -0.24 -13.63
C PHE A 203 19.42 -1.45 -14.18
N ASP A 204 19.92 -2.67 -14.00
CA ASP A 204 19.32 -3.85 -14.64
C ASP A 204 17.90 -4.15 -14.11
N ASN A 205 17.62 -3.87 -12.84
CA ASN A 205 16.27 -3.99 -12.29
C ASN A 205 15.28 -3.01 -12.95
N PHE A 206 15.71 -1.77 -13.20
CA PHE A 206 14.91 -0.77 -13.91
C PHE A 206 14.66 -1.20 -15.36
N LYS A 207 15.68 -1.71 -16.04
CA LYS A 207 15.52 -2.27 -17.40
C LYS A 207 14.52 -3.43 -17.39
N THR A 208 14.58 -4.30 -16.39
CA THR A 208 13.62 -5.42 -16.25
C THR A 208 12.19 -4.93 -16.08
N LEU A 209 11.95 -3.89 -15.27
CA LEU A 209 10.61 -3.29 -15.11
C LEU A 209 10.10 -2.66 -16.42
N PHE A 210 10.95 -1.95 -17.15
CA PHE A 210 10.56 -1.20 -18.36
C PHE A 210 10.71 -1.99 -19.68
N SER A 211 11.19 -3.23 -19.63
CA SER A 211 11.34 -4.06 -20.82
C SER A 211 9.99 -4.57 -21.32
N SER A 212 9.63 -4.17 -22.54
CA SER A 212 8.43 -4.62 -23.25
C SER A 212 8.61 -5.94 -24.00
N ASN A 213 9.85 -6.47 -24.06
CA ASN A 213 10.23 -7.60 -24.91
C ASN A 213 9.83 -8.98 -24.35
N GLY A 214 9.29 -9.05 -23.14
CA GLY A 214 8.66 -10.25 -22.59
C GLY A 214 7.18 -10.34 -23.01
N GLY A 215 6.69 -11.54 -23.31
CA GLY A 215 5.30 -11.80 -23.73
C GLY A 215 4.21 -11.36 -22.72
N THR A 216 3.29 -12.24 -22.37
CA THR A 216 2.16 -11.92 -21.48
C THR A 216 2.60 -11.63 -20.03
N GLY A 217 3.79 -12.08 -19.63
CA GLY A 217 4.36 -11.90 -18.28
C GLY A 217 5.35 -10.73 -18.09
N SER A 218 5.34 -9.70 -18.94
CA SER A 218 6.24 -8.54 -18.73
C SER A 218 5.82 -7.71 -17.51
N TYR A 219 6.77 -7.44 -16.60
CA TYR A 219 6.59 -6.52 -15.45
C TYR A 219 6.01 -5.17 -15.87
N PHE A 220 6.40 -4.65 -17.04
CA PHE A 220 5.88 -3.39 -17.57
C PHE A 220 4.37 -3.42 -17.81
N LYS A 221 3.86 -4.49 -18.43
CA LYS A 221 2.43 -4.64 -18.74
C LYS A 221 1.61 -4.77 -17.46
N ILE A 222 2.13 -5.54 -16.50
CA ILE A 222 1.53 -5.71 -15.17
C ILE A 222 1.48 -4.35 -14.46
N PHE A 223 2.60 -3.65 -14.40
CA PHE A 223 2.71 -2.31 -13.81
C PHE A 223 1.71 -1.34 -14.42
N MET A 224 1.64 -1.23 -15.76
CA MET A 224 0.72 -0.31 -16.44
C MET A 224 -0.75 -0.67 -16.21
N SER A 225 -1.08 -1.97 -16.15
CA SER A 225 -2.44 -2.43 -15.84
C SER A 225 -2.86 -2.05 -14.42
N ILE A 226 -1.97 -2.23 -13.44
CA ILE A 226 -2.22 -1.89 -12.03
C ILE A 226 -2.26 -0.37 -11.85
N LEU A 227 -1.34 0.37 -12.49
CA LEU A 227 -1.32 1.84 -12.48
C LEU A 227 -2.64 2.41 -13.01
N GLY A 228 -3.14 1.87 -14.14
CA GLY A 228 -4.42 2.29 -14.71
C GLY A 228 -5.58 2.10 -13.73
N TRP A 229 -5.66 0.93 -13.08
CA TRP A 229 -6.67 0.70 -12.04
C TRP A 229 -6.46 1.60 -10.82
N THR A 230 -5.22 1.80 -10.37
CA THR A 230 -4.87 2.64 -9.22
C THR A 230 -5.34 4.08 -9.42
N ILE A 231 -5.15 4.64 -10.62
CA ILE A 231 -5.63 5.98 -10.96
C ILE A 231 -7.16 6.03 -10.97
N VAL A 232 -7.83 5.08 -11.64
CA VAL A 232 -9.30 5.02 -11.69
C VAL A 232 -9.88 4.89 -10.28
N TRP A 233 -9.34 3.99 -9.49
CA TRP A 233 -9.73 3.77 -8.11
C TRP A 233 -9.49 5.04 -7.27
N ALA A 234 -8.37 5.75 -7.43
CA ALA A 234 -8.05 6.93 -6.64
C ALA A 234 -9.00 8.10 -6.95
N ILE A 235 -9.32 8.30 -8.23
CA ILE A 235 -10.32 9.27 -8.67
C ILE A 235 -11.68 8.90 -8.09
N LEU A 236 -12.16 7.67 -8.29
CA LEU A 236 -13.46 7.24 -7.78
C LEU A 236 -13.52 7.41 -6.25
N ALA A 237 -12.60 6.78 -5.53
CA ALA A 237 -12.52 6.84 -4.07
C ALA A 237 -12.49 8.28 -3.51
N THR A 238 -11.80 9.19 -4.20
CA THR A 238 -11.67 10.58 -3.73
C THR A 238 -12.95 11.36 -4.01
N PHE A 239 -13.39 11.40 -5.27
CA PHE A 239 -14.49 12.27 -5.67
C PHE A 239 -15.85 11.75 -5.19
N THR A 240 -16.08 10.43 -5.14
CA THR A 240 -17.35 9.91 -4.61
C THR A 240 -17.46 10.18 -3.12
N ASN A 241 -16.41 9.95 -2.32
CA ASN A 241 -16.42 10.26 -0.89
C ASN A 241 -16.56 11.77 -0.64
N TYR A 242 -15.85 12.57 -1.42
CA TYR A 242 -15.91 14.02 -1.31
C TYR A 242 -17.32 14.55 -1.57
N ILE A 243 -17.90 14.22 -2.72
CA ILE A 243 -19.22 14.69 -3.14
C ILE A 243 -20.31 14.13 -2.23
N LEU A 244 -20.34 12.81 -2.01
CA LEU A 244 -21.39 12.19 -1.19
C LEU A 244 -21.30 12.62 0.27
N GLY A 245 -20.09 12.81 0.82
CA GLY A 245 -19.90 13.34 2.16
C GLY A 245 -20.48 14.75 2.34
N ILE A 246 -20.26 15.65 1.37
CA ILE A 246 -20.87 16.99 1.36
C ILE A 246 -22.39 16.90 1.30
N LEU A 247 -22.94 16.06 0.41
CA LEU A 247 -24.38 15.88 0.27
C LEU A 247 -25.01 15.38 1.57
N VAL A 248 -24.39 14.41 2.24
CA VAL A 248 -24.86 13.90 3.54
C VAL A 248 -24.77 14.99 4.62
N ALA A 249 -23.71 15.79 4.64
CA ALA A 249 -23.58 16.91 5.58
C ALA A 249 -24.70 17.94 5.38
N MET A 250 -24.99 18.32 4.13
CA MET A 250 -26.09 19.22 3.80
C MET A 250 -27.45 18.62 4.21
N MET A 251 -27.67 17.33 3.94
CA MET A 251 -28.91 16.63 4.31
C MET A 251 -29.15 16.64 5.81
N ILE A 252 -28.16 16.27 6.62
CA ILE A 252 -28.29 16.21 8.09
C ILE A 252 -28.57 17.59 8.67
N ASN A 253 -27.99 18.64 8.08
CA ASN A 253 -28.16 20.01 8.56
C ASN A 253 -29.47 20.67 8.06
N LYS A 254 -30.11 20.14 7.01
CA LYS A 254 -31.34 20.70 6.41
C LYS A 254 -32.48 20.87 7.43
N LYS A 255 -33.20 22.00 7.36
CA LYS A 255 -34.43 22.23 8.15
C LYS A 255 -35.49 21.19 7.73
N GLY A 256 -36.02 20.40 8.66
CA GLY A 256 -37.04 19.36 8.41
C GLY A 256 -36.65 17.91 8.77
N ILE A 257 -35.35 17.59 8.87
CA ILE A 257 -34.92 16.25 9.31
C ILE A 257 -35.18 16.07 10.82
N ARG A 258 -35.93 15.02 11.18
CA ARG A 258 -36.16 14.59 12.57
C ARG A 258 -34.98 13.74 13.05
N PHE A 259 -34.68 13.80 14.35
CA PHE A 259 -33.60 13.04 15.00
C PHE A 259 -32.18 13.27 14.41
N LYS A 260 -31.85 14.51 14.03
CA LYS A 260 -30.53 14.86 13.45
C LYS A 260 -29.35 14.35 14.28
N LYS A 261 -29.46 14.41 15.61
CA LYS A 261 -28.43 13.90 16.53
C LYS A 261 -28.21 12.40 16.33
N LEU A 262 -29.28 11.60 16.24
CA LEU A 262 -29.18 10.15 16.02
C LEU A 262 -28.46 9.83 14.70
N TRP A 263 -28.89 10.44 13.59
CA TRP A 263 -28.28 10.19 12.27
C TRP A 263 -26.80 10.55 12.24
N ARG A 264 -26.43 11.70 12.83
CA ARG A 264 -25.03 12.12 12.96
C ARG A 264 -24.25 11.11 13.81
N THR A 265 -24.80 10.68 14.94
CA THR A 265 -24.13 9.73 15.84
C THR A 265 -23.89 8.37 15.16
N ILE A 266 -24.87 7.83 14.42
CA ILE A 266 -24.72 6.55 13.71
C ILE A 266 -23.56 6.62 12.72
N LEU A 267 -23.48 7.68 11.91
CA LEU A 267 -22.42 7.84 10.93
C LEU A 267 -21.06 8.04 11.59
N VAL A 268 -20.97 8.87 12.64
CA VAL A 268 -19.71 9.08 13.37
C VAL A 268 -19.25 7.81 14.09
N MET A 269 -20.17 6.99 14.59
CA MET A 269 -19.83 5.72 15.25
C MET A 269 -19.09 4.75 14.32
N THR A 270 -19.34 4.80 13.01
CA THR A 270 -18.60 3.96 12.04
C THR A 270 -17.11 4.27 11.98
N ILE A 271 -16.70 5.51 12.31
CA ILE A 271 -15.30 5.95 12.38
C ILE A 271 -14.62 5.40 13.65
N ALA A 272 -15.39 5.18 14.72
CA ALA A 272 -14.84 4.72 16.00
C ALA A 272 -14.43 3.24 15.98
N ILE A 273 -15.00 2.45 15.05
CA ILE A 273 -14.69 1.02 14.92
C ILE A 273 -13.38 0.86 14.14
N PRO A 274 -12.42 0.04 14.62
CA PRO A 274 -11.20 -0.25 13.87
C PRO A 274 -11.51 -0.76 12.46
N GLN A 275 -10.99 -0.04 11.46
CA GLN A 275 -11.35 -0.26 10.06
C GLN A 275 -11.05 -1.68 9.57
N PHE A 276 -9.92 -2.28 9.98
CA PHE A 276 -9.53 -3.61 9.51
C PHE A 276 -10.52 -4.69 9.91
N ILE A 277 -11.08 -4.62 11.13
CA ILE A 277 -12.08 -5.59 11.62
C ILE A 277 -13.35 -5.48 10.77
N SER A 278 -13.85 -4.25 10.59
CA SER A 278 -15.04 -3.98 9.79
C SER A 278 -14.89 -4.49 8.35
N LEU A 279 -13.76 -4.20 7.71
CA LEU A 279 -13.49 -4.65 6.35
C LEU A 279 -13.42 -6.18 6.23
N MET A 280 -12.73 -6.86 7.16
CA MET A 280 -12.62 -8.31 7.15
C MET A 280 -14.00 -8.98 7.34
N TYR A 281 -14.86 -8.44 8.20
CA TYR A 281 -16.23 -8.95 8.36
C TYR A 281 -17.09 -8.67 7.13
N VAL A 282 -17.01 -7.48 6.54
CA VAL A 282 -17.74 -7.15 5.30
C VAL A 282 -17.28 -8.08 4.17
N SER A 283 -15.98 -8.35 4.04
CA SER A 283 -15.45 -9.33 3.08
C SER A 283 -16.18 -10.68 3.21
N LYS A 284 -16.25 -11.23 4.43
CA LYS A 284 -16.97 -12.48 4.73
C LYS A 284 -18.47 -12.41 4.45
N MET A 285 -19.10 -11.26 4.63
CA MET A 285 -20.54 -11.10 4.33
C MET A 285 -20.84 -11.28 2.83
N PHE A 286 -19.90 -10.90 1.97
CA PHE A 286 -20.02 -11.00 0.51
C PHE A 286 -19.39 -12.28 -0.07
N ASP A 287 -18.88 -13.19 0.76
CA ASP A 287 -18.46 -14.52 0.31
C ASP A 287 -19.64 -15.33 -0.25
N LYS A 288 -19.34 -16.40 -1.01
CA LYS A 288 -20.35 -17.31 -1.60
C LYS A 288 -21.30 -17.88 -0.54
N THR A 289 -20.78 -18.19 0.64
CA THR A 289 -21.54 -18.68 1.80
C THR A 289 -21.94 -17.57 2.77
N GLY A 290 -21.69 -16.32 2.40
CA GLY A 290 -21.94 -15.15 3.23
C GLY A 290 -23.42 -14.79 3.33
N ILE A 291 -23.74 -13.98 4.34
CA ILE A 291 -25.13 -13.56 4.64
C ILE A 291 -25.78 -12.81 3.46
N ILE A 292 -25.03 -12.04 2.67
CA ILE A 292 -25.57 -11.29 1.53
C ILE A 292 -26.09 -12.26 0.46
N ASN A 293 -25.33 -13.30 0.14
CA ASN A 293 -25.79 -14.34 -0.77
C ASN A 293 -27.00 -15.09 -0.19
N GLY A 294 -27.01 -15.42 1.11
CA GLY A 294 -28.18 -16.02 1.75
C GLY A 294 -29.46 -15.18 1.61
N LEU A 295 -29.36 -13.85 1.80
CA LEU A 295 -30.48 -12.93 1.62
C LEU A 295 -30.92 -12.81 0.16
N LEU A 296 -29.98 -12.69 -0.78
CA LEU A 296 -30.30 -12.58 -2.21
C LEU A 296 -30.96 -13.86 -2.72
N MET A 297 -30.49 -15.02 -2.26
CA MET A 297 -31.05 -16.33 -2.61
C MET A 297 -32.46 -16.50 -2.03
N THR A 298 -32.68 -16.08 -0.78
CA THR A 298 -34.02 -16.16 -0.16
C THR A 298 -35.04 -15.28 -0.89
N ASN A 299 -34.61 -14.11 -1.39
CA ASN A 299 -35.48 -13.15 -2.08
C ASN A 299 -35.59 -13.37 -3.60
N GLY A 300 -34.99 -14.44 -4.15
CA GLY A 300 -35.14 -14.76 -5.58
C GLY A 300 -34.29 -13.91 -6.54
N PHE A 301 -33.31 -13.15 -6.04
CA PHE A 301 -32.49 -12.26 -6.87
C PHE A 301 -31.35 -12.98 -7.60
N THR A 302 -31.17 -14.29 -7.39
CA THR A 302 -30.08 -15.05 -8.03
C THR A 302 -30.63 -16.04 -9.05
N LYS A 303 -29.79 -16.37 -10.06
CA LYS A 303 -30.19 -17.30 -11.11
C LYS A 303 -30.43 -18.68 -10.51
N SER A 304 -31.59 -19.26 -10.79
CA SER A 304 -31.83 -20.67 -10.54
C SER A 304 -30.82 -21.51 -11.33
N GLN A 305 -30.07 -22.39 -10.68
CA GLN A 305 -29.33 -23.39 -11.43
C GLN A 305 -30.32 -24.36 -12.07
N THR A 306 -30.15 -24.64 -13.36
CA THR A 306 -30.86 -25.73 -14.04
C THR A 306 -30.42 -27.04 -13.39
N VAL A 307 -31.32 -27.69 -12.67
CA VAL A 307 -31.10 -29.03 -12.14
C VAL A 307 -31.14 -30.00 -13.32
N TYR A 308 -30.09 -30.78 -13.48
CA TYR A 308 -30.10 -31.89 -14.43
C TYR A 308 -30.65 -33.15 -13.74
N TYR A 309 -31.66 -33.78 -14.34
CA TYR A 309 -32.15 -35.09 -13.95
C TYR A 309 -31.17 -36.15 -14.44
N VAL A 310 -30.56 -36.93 -13.56
CA VAL A 310 -29.74 -38.09 -13.92
C VAL A 310 -30.59 -39.35 -13.73
N ASP A 311 -30.86 -40.08 -14.82
CA ASP A 311 -31.56 -41.36 -14.81
C ASP A 311 -30.55 -42.46 -15.16
N VAL A 312 -30.41 -43.46 -14.29
CA VAL A 312 -29.44 -44.55 -14.43
C VAL A 312 -30.20 -45.84 -14.67
N ASP A 313 -30.10 -46.37 -15.89
CA ASP A 313 -30.73 -47.63 -16.30
C ASP A 313 -29.65 -48.69 -16.53
N THR A 314 -29.78 -49.84 -15.86
CA THR A 314 -28.81 -50.96 -15.95
C THR A 314 -28.78 -51.65 -17.32
N HIS A 315 -29.76 -51.42 -18.17
CA HIS A 315 -29.86 -51.93 -19.54
C HIS A 315 -29.60 -50.86 -20.62
N THR A 316 -29.85 -49.57 -20.33
CA THR A 316 -29.76 -48.49 -21.33
C THR A 316 -28.73 -47.39 -21.06
N GLY A 317 -28.06 -47.40 -19.90
CA GLY A 317 -26.98 -46.45 -19.55
C GLY A 317 -27.45 -45.24 -18.71
N ILE A 318 -26.56 -44.26 -18.50
CA ILE A 318 -26.85 -43.02 -17.75
C ILE A 318 -27.34 -41.95 -18.72
N SER A 319 -28.53 -41.39 -18.48
CA SER A 319 -29.09 -40.28 -19.24
C SER A 319 -29.24 -39.04 -18.36
N VAL A 320 -28.99 -37.85 -18.91
CA VAL A 320 -29.02 -36.59 -18.15
C VAL A 320 -29.90 -35.59 -18.86
N SER A 321 -30.89 -35.01 -18.19
CA SER A 321 -31.89 -34.14 -18.83
C SER A 321 -32.15 -32.84 -18.09
N PRO A 322 -32.32 -31.70 -18.79
CA PRO A 322 -32.76 -30.45 -18.19
C PRO A 322 -34.29 -30.35 -17.99
N GLU A 323 -35.09 -31.26 -18.56
CA GLU A 323 -36.56 -31.27 -18.46
C GLU A 323 -37.12 -32.67 -18.18
N LYS A 324 -38.14 -32.76 -17.32
CA LYS A 324 -38.80 -34.02 -16.96
C LYS A 324 -39.39 -34.69 -18.21
N GLY A 325 -38.79 -35.81 -18.64
CA GLY A 325 -39.30 -36.65 -19.74
C GLY A 325 -38.59 -36.52 -21.11
N LYS A 326 -37.55 -35.68 -21.24
CA LYS A 326 -36.67 -35.70 -22.43
C LYS A 326 -35.40 -36.49 -22.12
N LYS A 327 -35.03 -37.48 -22.94
CA LYS A 327 -33.75 -38.20 -22.81
C LYS A 327 -32.68 -37.50 -23.66
N LEU A 328 -31.55 -37.13 -23.05
CA LEU A 328 -30.32 -36.81 -23.78
C LEU A 328 -29.28 -37.87 -23.41
N GLU A 329 -28.74 -38.53 -24.41
CA GLU A 329 -27.69 -39.53 -24.24
C GLU A 329 -26.34 -38.81 -24.02
N LEU A 330 -25.62 -39.22 -22.98
CA LEU A 330 -24.28 -38.72 -22.70
C LEU A 330 -23.22 -39.65 -23.30
N THR A 331 -22.11 -39.06 -23.75
CA THR A 331 -20.88 -39.80 -24.08
C THR A 331 -20.20 -40.31 -22.81
N ALA A 332 -19.41 -41.39 -22.91
CA ALA A 332 -18.72 -42.00 -21.76
C ALA A 332 -17.80 -41.01 -21.00
N GLU A 333 -17.15 -40.08 -21.68
CA GLU A 333 -16.30 -39.05 -21.05
C GLU A 333 -17.10 -38.05 -20.19
N SER A 334 -18.32 -37.72 -20.62
CA SER A 334 -19.21 -36.82 -19.86
C SER A 334 -19.87 -37.47 -18.65
N LEU A 335 -19.96 -38.81 -18.61
CA LEU A 335 -20.40 -39.53 -17.41
C LEU A 335 -19.38 -39.38 -16.28
N THR A 336 -18.09 -39.53 -16.59
CA THR A 336 -17.01 -39.50 -15.59
C THR A 336 -16.88 -38.13 -14.94
N SER A 337 -17.04 -37.04 -15.71
CA SER A 337 -17.05 -35.68 -15.16
C SER A 337 -18.24 -35.45 -14.21
N VAL A 338 -19.42 -35.96 -14.57
CA VAL A 338 -20.64 -35.83 -13.74
C VAL A 338 -20.52 -36.66 -12.45
N LEU A 339 -19.99 -37.88 -12.54
CA LEU A 339 -19.76 -38.76 -11.38
C LEU A 339 -18.71 -38.20 -10.42
N ASN A 340 -17.74 -37.43 -10.93
CA ASN A 340 -16.73 -36.73 -10.13
C ASN A 340 -17.20 -35.37 -9.59
N GLY A 341 -18.46 -34.97 -9.82
CA GLY A 341 -19.01 -33.70 -9.33
C GLY A 341 -18.60 -32.47 -10.16
N GLU A 342 -18.04 -32.66 -11.35
CA GLU A 342 -17.71 -31.58 -12.28
C GLU A 342 -18.92 -31.22 -13.16
N THR A 343 -18.98 -29.97 -13.61
CA THR A 343 -20.01 -29.56 -14.58
C THR A 343 -19.66 -30.19 -15.94
N PRO A 344 -20.55 -30.99 -16.55
CA PRO A 344 -20.24 -31.60 -17.83
C PRO A 344 -20.05 -30.49 -18.87
N ASN A 345 -18.93 -30.55 -19.59
CA ASN A 345 -18.67 -29.65 -20.71
C ASN A 345 -19.56 -30.07 -21.89
N LEU A 346 -20.85 -29.74 -21.80
CA LEU A 346 -21.79 -29.86 -22.91
C LEU A 346 -21.38 -28.80 -23.92
N ALA A 347 -20.55 -29.17 -24.89
CA ALA A 347 -20.23 -28.34 -26.02
C ALA A 347 -21.54 -28.02 -26.76
N ALA A 348 -22.14 -26.88 -26.43
CA ALA A 348 -23.28 -26.32 -27.12
C ALA A 348 -22.81 -25.83 -28.49
N LYS A 349 -22.76 -26.74 -29.47
CA LYS A 349 -23.07 -26.36 -30.84
C LYS A 349 -24.58 -26.45 -31.00
N GLU A 350 -25.25 -25.30 -30.84
CA GLU A 350 -26.52 -25.06 -31.50
C GLU A 350 -26.28 -25.18 -33.01
N ASN A 351 -26.42 -26.39 -33.57
CA ASN A 351 -26.73 -26.57 -34.98
C ASN A 351 -27.08 -28.04 -35.26
N GLU A 352 -28.20 -28.19 -35.96
CA GLU A 352 -28.63 -29.35 -36.74
C GLU A 352 -28.79 -30.71 -36.05
N LYS A 353 -30.04 -31.21 -36.07
CA LYS A 353 -30.41 -32.60 -36.38
C LYS A 353 -29.30 -33.66 -36.18
N LEU A 354 -28.90 -33.94 -34.95
CA LEU A 354 -28.16 -35.16 -34.63
C LEU A 354 -29.14 -36.29 -34.32
N LYS A 355 -29.68 -36.90 -35.38
CA LYS A 355 -29.95 -38.34 -35.38
C LYS A 355 -28.60 -39.03 -35.31
N ALA A 356 -28.05 -39.23 -34.12
CA ALA A 356 -26.90 -40.09 -33.92
C ALA A 356 -27.36 -41.34 -33.17
N LYS A 357 -27.56 -42.38 -33.96
CA LYS A 357 -27.87 -43.75 -33.57
C LYS A 357 -26.62 -44.34 -32.92
N TYR A 358 -26.59 -44.48 -31.59
CA TYR A 358 -25.62 -45.34 -30.91
C TYR A 358 -26.36 -46.43 -30.16
N THR A 359 -26.73 -47.47 -30.90
CA THR A 359 -26.89 -48.80 -30.32
C THR A 359 -25.54 -49.14 -29.69
N LEU A 360 -25.52 -49.50 -28.39
CA LEU A 360 -24.40 -50.18 -27.76
C LEU A 360 -23.96 -51.30 -28.71
N LYS A 361 -22.84 -51.10 -29.42
CA LYS A 361 -22.24 -52.17 -30.20
C LYS A 361 -21.73 -53.17 -29.17
N GLU A 362 -22.36 -54.34 -29.20
CA GLU A 362 -22.09 -55.53 -28.39
C GLU A 362 -22.59 -55.46 -26.94
N ASN A 363 -23.83 -55.91 -26.74
CA ASN A 363 -24.30 -56.83 -25.68
C ASN A 363 -23.49 -56.95 -24.36
N LYS A 364 -23.02 -55.85 -23.80
CA LYS A 364 -22.30 -55.81 -22.53
C LYS A 364 -23.03 -54.88 -21.58
N THR A 365 -23.58 -55.48 -20.53
CA THR A 365 -24.22 -54.84 -19.39
C THR A 365 -23.20 -54.04 -18.59
N LEU A 366 -23.67 -53.13 -17.72
CA LEU A 366 -22.84 -52.32 -16.81
C LEU A 366 -21.82 -53.17 -15.99
N ASP A 367 -22.13 -54.46 -15.78
CA ASP A 367 -21.23 -55.51 -15.27
C ASP A 367 -19.88 -55.62 -15.97
N SER A 368 -19.76 -55.21 -17.24
CA SER A 368 -18.52 -55.33 -17.99
C SER A 368 -17.53 -54.18 -17.71
N TYR A 369 -17.99 -53.08 -17.11
CA TYR A 369 -17.19 -51.88 -16.87
C TYR A 369 -16.72 -51.73 -15.42
N LEU A 370 -17.45 -52.33 -14.48
CA LEU A 370 -17.08 -52.39 -13.07
C LEU A 370 -16.67 -53.82 -12.74
N LYS A 371 -15.41 -54.03 -12.32
CA LYS A 371 -14.96 -55.38 -11.97
C LYS A 371 -15.72 -55.84 -10.73
N GLY A 372 -16.69 -56.75 -10.88
CA GLY A 372 -17.40 -57.52 -9.83
C GLY A 372 -17.54 -56.87 -8.45
N ASN A 373 -16.45 -56.82 -7.69
CA ASN A 373 -16.35 -56.21 -6.37
C ASN A 373 -16.64 -54.69 -6.34
N GLU A 374 -16.33 -53.94 -7.40
CA GLU A 374 -16.61 -52.49 -7.50
C GLU A 374 -18.09 -52.21 -7.76
N LEU A 375 -18.76 -53.09 -8.50
CA LEU A 375 -20.19 -53.01 -8.73
C LEU A 375 -20.96 -53.35 -7.45
N GLU A 376 -20.56 -54.40 -6.72
CA GLU A 376 -21.16 -54.74 -5.43
C GLU A 376 -20.94 -53.65 -4.37
N ALA A 377 -19.75 -53.03 -4.33
CA ALA A 377 -19.47 -51.89 -3.46
C ALA A 377 -20.35 -50.69 -3.81
N PHE A 378 -20.49 -50.38 -5.10
CA PHE A 378 -21.34 -49.30 -5.62
C PHE A 378 -22.84 -49.57 -5.36
N VAL A 379 -23.29 -50.80 -5.57
CA VAL A 379 -24.65 -51.29 -5.26
C VAL A 379 -24.96 -51.18 -3.77
N LYS A 380 -23.99 -51.48 -2.91
CA LYS A 380 -24.15 -51.44 -1.45
C LYS A 380 -24.05 -50.01 -0.88
N GLU A 381 -23.19 -49.17 -1.43
CA GLU A 381 -23.01 -47.76 -1.02
C GLU A 381 -24.24 -46.91 -1.38
N TYR A 382 -24.90 -47.22 -2.51
CA TYR A 382 -26.07 -46.49 -3.01
C TYR A 382 -27.40 -47.24 -2.89
N GLY A 383 -27.44 -48.40 -2.22
CA GLY A 383 -28.67 -49.11 -1.85
C GLY A 383 -29.47 -49.74 -3.00
N LEU A 384 -28.81 -50.28 -4.03
CA LEU A 384 -29.43 -50.95 -5.17
C LEU A 384 -29.92 -52.37 -4.76
N LYS A 385 -31.14 -52.77 -5.17
CA LYS A 385 -31.69 -54.13 -4.94
C LYS A 385 -31.61 -54.99 -6.21
N ASP A 386 -31.35 -56.29 -6.03
CA ASP A 386 -31.32 -57.30 -7.09
C ASP A 386 -32.64 -57.36 -7.85
N GLY A 387 -32.55 -57.27 -9.17
CA GLY A 387 -33.71 -57.34 -10.07
C GLY A 387 -34.31 -55.97 -10.36
N GLY A 388 -33.69 -55.27 -11.31
CA GLY A 388 -34.29 -54.30 -12.23
C GLY A 388 -35.42 -53.45 -11.68
N VAL A 389 -35.05 -52.27 -11.17
CA VAL A 389 -35.73 -50.96 -11.28
C VAL A 389 -35.22 -50.13 -10.11
N LEU A 390 -34.38 -49.13 -10.41
CA LEU A 390 -34.30 -47.94 -9.57
C LEU A 390 -35.69 -47.30 -9.61
N ILE A 391 -36.52 -47.47 -8.57
CA ILE A 391 -37.33 -46.33 -8.16
C ILE A 391 -36.28 -45.36 -7.66
N SER A 392 -35.83 -44.47 -8.55
CA SER A 392 -34.96 -43.38 -8.17
C SER A 392 -35.52 -42.85 -6.87
N GLU A 393 -34.75 -42.92 -5.79
CA GLU A 393 -34.91 -41.93 -4.76
C GLU A 393 -34.68 -40.64 -5.54
N LYS A 394 -35.77 -39.99 -5.93
CA LYS A 394 -35.75 -38.76 -6.68
C LYS A 394 -34.88 -37.87 -5.82
N VAL A 395 -33.64 -37.66 -6.21
CA VAL A 395 -32.78 -36.65 -5.61
C VAL A 395 -33.37 -35.34 -6.10
N TYR A 396 -34.49 -34.97 -5.50
CA TYR A 396 -35.12 -33.67 -5.59
C TYR A 396 -34.19 -32.73 -4.86
N ARG A 397 -33.09 -32.34 -5.50
CA ARG A 397 -32.43 -31.11 -5.09
C ARG A 397 -33.38 -29.99 -5.53
N PRO A 398 -33.93 -29.19 -4.59
CA PRO A 398 -34.70 -28.01 -4.97
C PRO A 398 -33.85 -27.14 -5.90
N LEU A 399 -34.49 -26.26 -6.69
CA LEU A 399 -33.80 -25.21 -7.45
C LEU A 399 -32.90 -24.42 -6.50
N THR A 400 -31.65 -24.84 -6.33
CA THR A 400 -30.70 -24.10 -5.53
C THR A 400 -30.22 -22.95 -6.39
N GLN A 401 -30.75 -21.78 -6.07
CA GLN A 401 -30.24 -20.50 -6.51
C GLN A 401 -28.71 -20.47 -6.37
N ALA A 402 -27.98 -20.15 -7.43
CA ALA A 402 -26.52 -20.09 -7.36
C ALA A 402 -26.08 -18.82 -6.61
N PRO A 403 -25.16 -18.91 -5.64
CA PRO A 403 -24.61 -17.72 -5.00
C PRO A 403 -23.87 -16.86 -6.03
N ILE A 404 -23.96 -15.54 -5.88
CA ILE A 404 -23.20 -14.59 -6.69
C ILE A 404 -21.76 -14.56 -6.18
N ASP A 405 -20.82 -14.77 -7.08
CA ASP A 405 -19.40 -14.68 -6.79
C ASP A 405 -18.90 -13.23 -6.90
N PHE A 406 -19.16 -12.44 -5.85
CA PHE A 406 -18.76 -11.03 -5.78
C PHE A 406 -17.24 -10.84 -5.86
N TRP A 407 -16.48 -11.72 -5.20
CA TRP A 407 -15.02 -11.63 -5.14
C TRP A 407 -14.33 -12.37 -6.28
N GLY A 408 -14.94 -13.40 -6.87
CA GLY A 408 -14.38 -14.14 -8.00
C GLY A 408 -14.50 -13.44 -9.35
N THR A 409 -15.46 -12.51 -9.50
CA THR A 409 -15.65 -11.77 -10.76
C THR A 409 -14.91 -10.42 -10.71
N PRO A 410 -13.94 -10.13 -11.62
CA PRO A 410 -13.14 -8.90 -11.56
C PRO A 410 -13.93 -7.60 -11.51
N LEU A 411 -15.00 -7.50 -12.30
CA LEU A 411 -15.85 -6.31 -12.34
C LEU A 411 -16.61 -6.12 -11.03
N TYR A 412 -17.19 -7.19 -10.48
CA TYR A 412 -17.95 -7.12 -9.23
C TYR A 412 -17.04 -6.78 -8.06
N ALA A 413 -15.86 -7.39 -7.98
CA ALA A 413 -14.88 -7.09 -6.95
C ALA A 413 -14.46 -5.61 -6.97
N ARG A 414 -14.17 -5.05 -8.17
CA ARG A 414 -13.82 -3.63 -8.34
C ARG A 414 -14.94 -2.69 -7.93
N ILE A 415 -16.18 -2.95 -8.35
CA ILE A 415 -17.35 -2.14 -8.00
C ILE A 415 -17.57 -2.21 -6.48
N LEU A 416 -17.55 -3.40 -5.91
CA LEU A 416 -17.85 -3.62 -4.50
C LEU A 416 -16.80 -2.97 -3.59
N VAL A 417 -15.53 -3.06 -3.93
CA VAL A 417 -14.45 -2.32 -3.23
C VAL A 417 -14.71 -0.82 -3.21
N VAL A 418 -15.13 -0.23 -4.33
CA VAL A 418 -15.45 1.22 -4.39
C VAL A 418 -16.68 1.54 -3.52
N VAL A 419 -17.72 0.72 -3.59
CA VAL A 419 -18.95 0.89 -2.77
C VAL A 419 -18.64 0.81 -1.28
N ILE A 420 -17.83 -0.17 -0.86
CA ILE A 420 -17.43 -0.30 0.55
C ILE A 420 -16.53 0.88 0.96
N ASN A 421 -15.63 1.34 0.09
CA ASN A 421 -14.83 2.53 0.35
C ASN A 421 -15.70 3.79 0.51
N ILE A 422 -16.81 3.90 -0.24
CA ILE A 422 -17.79 4.98 -0.08
C ILE A 422 -18.42 4.96 1.31
N TRP A 423 -18.83 3.78 1.78
CA TRP A 423 -19.41 3.61 3.11
C TRP A 423 -18.46 4.09 4.23
N ILE A 424 -17.16 3.80 4.11
CA ILE A 424 -16.16 4.17 5.10
C ILE A 424 -15.78 5.66 4.99
N GLY A 425 -15.69 6.20 3.78
CA GLY A 425 -15.18 7.56 3.56
C GLY A 425 -16.21 8.66 3.76
N ILE A 426 -17.50 8.42 3.48
CA ILE A 426 -18.58 9.41 3.65
C ILE A 426 -18.59 10.05 5.06
N PRO A 427 -18.54 9.28 6.16
CA PRO A 427 -18.56 9.85 7.51
C PRO A 427 -17.46 10.88 7.78
N TYR A 428 -16.23 10.62 7.32
CA TYR A 428 -15.10 11.54 7.50
C TYR A 428 -15.33 12.85 6.77
N MET A 429 -15.69 12.78 5.48
CA MET A 429 -15.95 13.98 4.69
C MET A 429 -17.17 14.74 5.19
N MET A 430 -18.22 14.04 5.62
CA MET A 430 -19.41 14.64 6.21
C MET A 430 -19.09 15.48 7.46
N LEU A 431 -18.21 14.97 8.33
CA LEU A 431 -17.79 15.67 9.54
C LEU A 431 -17.02 16.96 9.22
N ILE A 432 -16.05 16.88 8.30
CA ILE A 432 -15.27 18.03 7.83
C ILE A 432 -16.19 19.06 7.16
N ALA A 433 -17.02 18.62 6.21
CA ALA A 433 -17.95 19.47 5.49
C ALA A 433 -18.96 20.16 6.43
N THR A 434 -19.43 19.48 7.47
CA THR A 434 -20.38 20.06 8.42
C THR A 434 -19.84 21.33 9.09
N GLY A 435 -18.56 21.35 9.49
CA GLY A 435 -17.95 22.54 10.09
C GLY A 435 -17.77 23.68 9.08
N ILE A 436 -17.34 23.34 7.85
CA ILE A 436 -17.06 24.32 6.79
C ILE A 436 -18.35 24.96 6.26
N LEU A 437 -19.41 24.16 6.08
CA LEU A 437 -20.70 24.64 5.58
C LEU A 437 -21.38 25.62 6.54
N MET A 438 -21.01 25.65 7.83
CA MET A 438 -21.50 26.67 8.77
C MET A 438 -20.94 28.07 8.50
N ASN A 439 -19.85 28.18 7.75
CA ASN A 439 -19.22 29.46 7.43
C ASN A 439 -19.82 30.14 6.20
N ILE A 440 -20.67 29.44 5.43
CA ILE A 440 -21.33 30.04 4.26
C ILE A 440 -22.51 30.90 4.75
N PRO A 441 -22.53 32.21 4.44
CA PRO A 441 -23.63 33.09 4.81
C PRO A 441 -24.99 32.58 4.32
N ALA A 442 -26.01 32.64 5.19
CA ALA A 442 -27.34 32.07 4.91
C ALA A 442 -28.14 32.89 3.87
N ASP A 443 -27.87 34.18 3.79
CA ASP A 443 -28.40 35.15 2.82
C ASP A 443 -28.10 34.77 1.36
N LEU A 444 -26.94 34.16 1.08
CA LEU A 444 -26.63 33.62 -0.25
C LEU A 444 -27.64 32.54 -0.67
N TYR A 445 -28.02 31.65 0.26
CA TYR A 445 -29.00 30.60 0.00
C TYR A 445 -30.45 31.12 0.00
N GLU A 446 -30.73 32.22 0.69
CA GLU A 446 -32.05 32.85 0.69
C GLU A 446 -32.27 33.65 -0.60
N SER A 447 -31.28 34.44 -1.01
CA SER A 447 -31.28 35.16 -2.30
C SER A 447 -31.43 34.20 -3.47
N ALA A 448 -30.65 33.11 -3.48
CA ALA A 448 -30.80 32.08 -4.52
C ALA A 448 -32.20 31.42 -4.54
N ARG A 449 -32.87 31.30 -3.40
CA ARG A 449 -34.26 30.80 -3.34
C ARG A 449 -35.26 31.82 -3.88
N ILE A 450 -35.03 33.11 -3.65
CA ILE A 450 -35.84 34.19 -4.22
C ILE A 450 -35.70 34.20 -5.75
N ASP A 451 -34.49 33.95 -6.26
CA ASP A 451 -34.20 33.82 -7.70
C ASP A 451 -34.69 32.49 -8.32
N GLY A 452 -35.38 31.63 -7.55
CA GLY A 452 -35.94 30.37 -8.03
C GLY A 452 -34.92 29.24 -8.20
N ALA A 453 -33.70 29.36 -7.66
CA ALA A 453 -32.67 28.34 -7.80
C ALA A 453 -33.04 27.07 -7.02
N ASN A 454 -33.03 25.93 -7.73
CA ASN A 454 -33.29 24.62 -7.14
C ASN A 454 -32.10 24.10 -6.29
N PRO A 455 -32.28 23.07 -5.45
CA PRO A 455 -31.21 22.57 -4.57
C PRO A 455 -29.94 22.11 -5.30
N PHE A 456 -30.06 21.58 -6.52
CA PHE A 456 -28.90 21.17 -7.32
C PHE A 456 -28.12 22.38 -7.84
N GLN A 457 -28.82 23.45 -8.26
CA GLN A 457 -28.20 24.72 -8.65
C GLN A 457 -27.48 25.37 -7.46
N GLN A 458 -28.13 25.41 -6.28
CA GLN A 458 -27.49 25.91 -5.06
C GLN A 458 -26.22 25.12 -4.73
N PHE A 459 -26.27 23.79 -4.84
CA PHE A 459 -25.09 22.95 -4.66
C PHE A 459 -23.99 23.24 -5.69
N ARG A 460 -24.32 23.30 -6.98
CA ARG A 460 -23.34 23.46 -8.07
C ARG A 460 -22.69 24.84 -8.13
N TYR A 461 -23.43 25.89 -7.76
CA TYR A 461 -23.01 27.29 -7.94
C TYR A 461 -22.63 28.00 -6.63
N ILE A 462 -23.13 27.55 -5.48
CA ILE A 462 -22.79 28.16 -4.17
C ILE A 462 -21.93 27.19 -3.37
N THR A 463 -22.45 26.01 -3.07
CA THR A 463 -21.81 25.10 -2.12
C THR A 463 -20.50 24.51 -2.65
N MET A 464 -20.52 23.89 -3.83
CA MET A 464 -19.35 23.19 -4.39
C MET A 464 -18.17 24.11 -4.68
N PRO A 465 -18.33 25.29 -5.29
CA PRO A 465 -17.22 26.20 -5.50
C PRO A 465 -16.56 26.64 -4.19
N TYR A 466 -17.36 26.98 -3.17
CA TYR A 466 -16.85 27.33 -1.85
C TYR A 466 -16.12 26.15 -1.20
N MET A 467 -16.74 24.96 -1.21
CA MET A 467 -16.16 23.75 -0.65
C MET A 467 -14.83 23.40 -1.33
N LEU A 468 -14.77 23.40 -2.66
CA LEU A 468 -13.56 23.10 -3.41
C LEU A 468 -12.42 24.07 -3.09
N PHE A 469 -12.72 25.36 -2.93
CA PHE A 469 -11.73 26.36 -2.56
C PHE A 469 -11.15 26.10 -1.16
N VAL A 470 -12.01 25.93 -0.16
CA VAL A 470 -11.59 25.76 1.24
C VAL A 470 -10.93 24.41 1.48
N THR A 471 -11.40 23.35 0.82
CA THR A 471 -10.92 21.98 1.05
C THR A 471 -9.94 21.49 -0.01
N ALA A 472 -9.42 22.36 -0.88
CA ALA A 472 -8.48 21.96 -1.92
C ALA A 472 -7.25 21.19 -1.37
N PRO A 473 -6.61 21.61 -0.26
CA PRO A 473 -5.49 20.86 0.33
C PRO A 473 -5.91 19.49 0.88
N TYR A 474 -7.11 19.39 1.45
CA TYR A 474 -7.67 18.13 1.92
C TYR A 474 -7.95 17.19 0.73
N LEU A 475 -8.55 17.69 -0.35
CA LEU A 475 -8.86 16.91 -1.55
C LEU A 475 -7.57 16.34 -2.17
N LEU A 476 -6.50 17.14 -2.22
CA LEU A 476 -5.18 16.71 -2.67
C LEU A 476 -4.58 15.61 -1.78
N THR A 477 -4.67 15.80 -0.46
CA THR A 477 -4.19 14.81 0.53
C THR A 477 -5.02 13.52 0.44
N SER A 478 -6.33 13.64 0.26
CA SER A 478 -7.25 12.52 0.09
C SER A 478 -6.95 11.73 -1.18
N PHE A 479 -6.71 12.40 -2.32
CA PHE A 479 -6.28 11.76 -3.55
C PHE A 479 -4.95 11.02 -3.40
N THR A 480 -3.95 11.67 -2.80
CA THR A 480 -2.62 11.10 -2.55
C THR A 480 -2.69 9.90 -1.60
N GLY A 481 -3.44 10.03 -0.51
CA GLY A 481 -3.67 8.96 0.46
C GLY A 481 -4.44 7.80 -0.15
N ASN A 482 -5.38 8.12 -1.04
CA ASN A 482 -6.08 7.12 -1.80
C ASN A 482 -5.08 6.34 -2.67
N MET A 483 -4.25 6.95 -3.49
CA MET A 483 -3.30 6.21 -4.37
C MET A 483 -2.47 5.14 -3.65
N ASN A 484 -2.27 5.28 -2.33
CA ASN A 484 -1.56 4.35 -1.45
C ASN A 484 -2.48 3.62 -0.44
N ASN A 485 -3.78 3.45 -0.73
CA ASN A 485 -4.75 2.87 0.19
C ASN A 485 -4.66 1.34 0.25
N PHE A 486 -3.64 0.86 0.95
CA PHE A 486 -3.36 -0.55 1.16
C PHE A 486 -4.50 -1.26 1.91
N GLY A 487 -4.99 -0.67 3.00
CA GLY A 487 -5.89 -1.34 3.94
C GLY A 487 -7.20 -1.79 3.31
N VAL A 488 -7.86 -0.93 2.53
CA VAL A 488 -9.16 -1.27 1.91
C VAL A 488 -9.05 -2.48 0.99
N ILE A 489 -8.04 -2.51 0.14
CA ILE A 489 -7.87 -3.58 -0.85
C ILE A 489 -7.42 -4.88 -0.19
N TYR A 490 -6.42 -4.79 0.69
CA TYR A 490 -5.83 -5.94 1.35
C TYR A 490 -6.86 -6.68 2.22
N PHE A 491 -7.62 -5.95 3.06
CA PHE A 491 -8.58 -6.57 3.97
C PHE A 491 -9.89 -7.00 3.29
N LEU A 492 -10.24 -6.46 2.11
CA LEU A 492 -11.45 -6.90 1.38
C LEU A 492 -11.18 -8.08 0.45
N THR A 493 -10.09 -8.04 -0.30
CA THR A 493 -9.88 -8.94 -1.44
C THR A 493 -8.49 -9.58 -1.48
N GLY A 494 -7.53 -9.09 -0.67
CA GLY A 494 -6.12 -9.47 -0.84
C GLY A 494 -5.58 -9.16 -2.24
N GLY A 495 -6.21 -8.25 -2.98
CA GLY A 495 -5.91 -7.95 -4.39
C GLY A 495 -6.65 -8.82 -5.42
N GLY A 496 -7.39 -9.84 -5.01
CA GLY A 496 -8.13 -10.75 -5.89
C GLY A 496 -9.32 -10.12 -6.62
N PRO A 497 -9.92 -10.83 -7.61
CA PRO A 497 -9.60 -12.19 -8.04
C PRO A 497 -8.28 -12.26 -8.83
N GLY A 498 -7.67 -13.44 -8.89
CA GLY A 498 -6.39 -13.64 -9.56
C GLY A 498 -6.44 -13.25 -11.04
N ASN A 499 -5.37 -12.62 -11.53
CA ASN A 499 -5.26 -12.24 -12.94
C ASN A 499 -4.39 -13.27 -13.66
N SER A 500 -5.00 -14.14 -14.47
CA SER A 500 -4.33 -15.22 -15.22
C SER A 500 -3.22 -14.74 -16.15
N LYS A 501 -3.25 -13.47 -16.57
CA LYS A 501 -2.20 -12.86 -17.40
C LYS A 501 -0.98 -12.39 -16.59
N ALA A 502 -1.11 -12.28 -15.27
CA ALA A 502 -0.12 -11.73 -14.36
C ALA A 502 0.29 -12.71 -13.24
N THR A 503 -0.17 -13.96 -13.29
CA THR A 503 0.09 -14.97 -12.23
C THR A 503 1.46 -15.61 -12.35
N ALA A 504 2.06 -15.62 -13.53
CA ALA A 504 3.37 -16.23 -13.79
C ALA A 504 4.57 -15.34 -13.39
N VAL A 505 4.36 -14.05 -13.11
CA VAL A 505 5.43 -13.08 -12.82
C VAL A 505 4.96 -12.08 -11.76
N GLY A 506 5.76 -11.85 -10.72
CA GLY A 506 5.55 -10.77 -9.77
C GLY A 506 4.56 -11.02 -8.63
N GLY A 507 4.58 -12.21 -8.00
CA GLY A 507 3.96 -12.42 -6.69
C GLY A 507 2.42 -12.59 -6.67
N GLY A 508 1.80 -12.97 -7.80
CA GLY A 508 0.36 -13.27 -7.84
C GLY A 508 -0.53 -12.03 -7.80
N VAL A 509 -0.50 -11.26 -8.88
CA VAL A 509 -1.33 -10.05 -9.05
C VAL A 509 -2.78 -10.42 -9.30
N GLY A 510 -3.70 -9.74 -8.63
CA GLY A 510 -5.12 -9.83 -8.90
C GLY A 510 -5.71 -8.54 -9.49
N HIS A 511 -7.00 -8.57 -9.78
CA HIS A 511 -7.68 -7.52 -10.53
C HIS A 511 -8.00 -6.26 -9.72
N THR A 512 -8.02 -6.33 -8.38
CA THR A 512 -8.28 -5.17 -7.51
C THR A 512 -7.00 -4.56 -6.94
N ASP A 513 -5.85 -5.21 -7.12
CA ASP A 513 -4.56 -4.75 -6.61
C ASP A 513 -4.28 -3.30 -7.03
N LEU A 514 -3.84 -2.50 -6.07
CA LEU A 514 -3.22 -1.20 -6.31
C LEU A 514 -1.70 -1.38 -6.38
N LEU A 515 -1.00 -0.37 -6.87
CA LEU A 515 0.46 -0.42 -6.94
C LEU A 515 1.09 -0.72 -5.57
N ILE A 516 0.52 -0.18 -4.48
CA ILE A 516 0.98 -0.43 -3.12
C ILE A 516 0.73 -1.87 -2.63
N THR A 517 -0.42 -2.48 -2.99
CA THR A 517 -0.70 -3.86 -2.57
C THR A 517 0.12 -4.85 -3.38
N TRP A 518 0.38 -4.56 -4.65
CA TRP A 518 1.31 -5.34 -5.45
C TRP A 518 2.75 -5.22 -4.93
N LEU A 519 3.22 -4.02 -4.61
CA LEU A 519 4.52 -3.80 -3.98
C LEU A 519 4.65 -4.64 -2.71
N PHE A 520 3.61 -4.63 -1.85
CA PHE A 520 3.59 -5.46 -0.66
C PHE A 520 3.67 -6.95 -0.99
N LYS A 521 2.92 -7.46 -1.98
CA LYS A 521 3.01 -8.89 -2.37
C LYS A 521 4.41 -9.29 -2.81
N LEU A 522 5.13 -8.40 -3.50
CA LEU A 522 6.51 -8.65 -3.91
C LEU A 522 7.48 -8.77 -2.73
N THR A 523 7.13 -8.30 -1.52
CA THR A 523 8.00 -8.42 -0.34
C THR A 523 7.64 -9.61 0.55
N GLN A 524 6.67 -10.44 0.16
CA GLN A 524 6.16 -11.52 1.01
C GLN A 524 6.60 -12.91 0.51
N GLY A 525 6.84 -13.81 1.45
CA GLY A 525 7.17 -15.21 1.17
C GLY A 525 8.64 -15.45 0.84
N THR A 526 8.98 -16.70 0.55
CA THR A 526 10.36 -17.12 0.23
C THR A 526 10.83 -16.65 -1.15
N GLU A 527 9.90 -16.25 -2.03
CA GLU A 527 10.18 -15.69 -3.36
C GLU A 527 10.11 -14.15 -3.39
N ALA A 528 10.23 -13.50 -2.22
CA ALA A 528 10.19 -12.04 -2.13
C ALA A 528 11.24 -11.42 -3.06
N SER A 529 10.88 -10.39 -3.82
CA SER A 529 11.76 -9.66 -4.73
C SER A 529 11.92 -8.23 -4.22
N TYR A 530 12.68 -8.04 -3.13
CA TYR A 530 12.85 -6.73 -2.49
C TYR A 530 13.45 -5.67 -3.43
N TYR A 531 14.39 -6.06 -4.30
CA TYR A 531 14.94 -5.19 -5.34
C TYR A 531 13.85 -4.65 -6.29
N MET A 532 12.95 -5.52 -6.76
CA MET A 532 11.89 -5.13 -7.70
C MET A 532 10.81 -4.31 -7.00
N ALA A 533 10.44 -4.69 -5.77
CA ALA A 533 9.56 -3.91 -4.91
C ALA A 533 10.10 -2.49 -4.69
N SER A 534 11.41 -2.35 -4.50
CA SER A 534 12.08 -1.06 -4.33
C SER A 534 12.07 -0.21 -5.61
N VAL A 535 12.31 -0.81 -6.79
CA VAL A 535 12.17 -0.12 -8.08
C VAL A 535 10.74 0.41 -8.25
N ILE A 536 9.73 -0.45 -8.03
CA ILE A 536 8.33 -0.05 -8.12
C ILE A 536 8.00 1.05 -7.09
N GLY A 537 8.52 0.95 -5.87
CA GLY A 537 8.36 1.98 -4.83
C GLY A 537 8.90 3.35 -5.26
N ILE A 538 10.09 3.40 -5.88
CA ILE A 538 10.65 4.64 -6.45
C ILE A 538 9.72 5.20 -7.53
N VAL A 539 9.25 4.34 -8.44
CA VAL A 539 8.36 4.77 -9.53
C VAL A 539 7.03 5.30 -9.00
N ILE A 540 6.42 4.62 -8.02
CA ILE A 540 5.20 5.09 -7.33
C ILE A 540 5.47 6.46 -6.71
N PHE A 541 6.58 6.62 -5.98
CA PHE A 541 6.92 7.89 -5.33
C PHE A 541 7.05 9.02 -6.35
N VAL A 542 7.73 8.79 -7.48
CA VAL A 542 7.88 9.79 -8.55
C VAL A 542 6.53 10.15 -9.16
N ILE A 543 5.69 9.16 -9.48
CA ILE A 543 4.36 9.39 -10.07
C ILE A 543 3.48 10.19 -9.12
N VAL A 544 3.35 9.73 -7.87
CA VAL A 544 2.52 10.38 -6.85
C VAL A 544 3.02 11.80 -6.61
N SER A 545 4.33 11.98 -6.39
CA SER A 545 4.91 13.30 -6.13
C SER A 545 4.71 14.26 -7.31
N THR A 546 4.87 13.77 -8.55
CA THR A 546 4.66 14.58 -9.76
C THR A 546 3.20 15.00 -9.89
N ILE A 547 2.25 14.07 -9.74
CA ILE A 547 0.81 14.37 -9.81
C ILE A 547 0.44 15.35 -8.69
N THR A 548 0.89 15.09 -7.46
CA THR A 548 0.62 15.95 -6.30
C THR A 548 1.15 17.36 -6.52
N LEU A 549 2.37 17.53 -7.05
CA LEU A 549 2.95 18.84 -7.36
C LEU A 549 2.19 19.58 -8.46
N ILE A 550 1.83 18.88 -9.56
CA ILE A 550 1.05 19.46 -10.66
C ILE A 550 -0.29 19.97 -10.13
N VAL A 551 -1.00 19.14 -9.36
CA VAL A 551 -2.30 19.52 -8.79
C VAL A 551 -2.12 20.68 -7.81
N TYR A 552 -1.18 20.58 -6.87
CA TYR A 552 -0.90 21.61 -5.87
C TYR A 552 -0.63 22.99 -6.48
N ASN A 553 0.18 23.04 -7.54
CA ASN A 553 0.50 24.29 -8.25
C ASN A 553 -0.68 24.81 -9.09
N GLY A 554 -1.61 23.93 -9.47
CA GLY A 554 -2.84 24.27 -10.20
C GLY A 554 -3.97 24.78 -9.30
N LEU A 555 -3.92 24.56 -7.97
CA LEU A 555 -4.98 24.97 -7.06
C LEU A 555 -5.07 26.50 -6.93
N GLY A 556 -6.22 27.06 -7.27
CA GLY A 556 -6.50 28.49 -7.14
C GLY A 556 -6.46 28.99 -5.69
N SER A 557 -6.72 28.12 -4.70
CA SER A 557 -6.58 28.44 -3.28
C SER A 557 -5.18 28.90 -2.91
N ASN A 558 -4.14 28.37 -3.57
CA ASN A 558 -2.74 28.73 -3.32
C ASN A 558 -2.35 30.07 -3.99
N LYS A 559 -3.07 30.47 -5.05
CA LYS A 559 -2.81 31.71 -5.79
C LYS A 559 -3.53 32.91 -5.18
N ASN A 560 -4.66 32.66 -4.53
CA ASN A 560 -5.59 33.68 -4.06
C ASN A 560 -5.82 33.61 -2.53
N GLU A 561 -4.81 33.15 -1.76
CA GLU A 561 -4.90 33.08 -0.29
C GLU A 561 -5.30 34.43 0.36
N GLY A 562 -5.05 35.55 -0.31
CA GLY A 562 -5.40 36.90 0.15
C GLY A 562 -6.78 37.43 -0.25
N ASP A 563 -7.55 36.74 -1.11
CA ASP A 563 -8.81 37.29 -1.66
C ASP A 563 -10.02 37.16 -0.71
N PHE A 564 -9.87 36.45 0.42
CA PHE A 564 -10.96 36.20 1.38
C PHE A 564 -10.52 36.31 2.87
N ALA A 565 -9.37 36.93 3.13
CA ALA A 565 -8.87 37.19 4.49
C ALA A 565 -9.39 38.52 5.07
#